data_AF-A0A2W2DHT4-F1
#
_entry.id   AF-A0A2W2DHT4-F1
#
_cell.length_a   1.000
_cell.length_b   1.000
_cell.length_c   1.000
_cell.angle_alpha   90.00
_cell.angle_beta   90.00
_cell.angle_gamma   90.00
#
_symmetry.space_group_name_H-M   'P 1'
#
loop_
_entity.id
_entity.type
_entity.pdbx_description
1 polymer ?
#
loop_
_entity_poly.entity_id
_entity_poly.type
_entity_poly.pdbx_seq_one_letter_code
_entity_poly.pdbx_strand_id
1 'polypeptide(L)'
;MTVSVCNEGFISLKFGVRQRVSLPLRLHRSHTDLTYTPLPRPCIVDDLEHLGARNGVRRWRDGAGRIYTYDGQHCELEVFNSRGRHIGVADVYTGEFIKPAVRGRKIDV
;
A
#
# COMPACT_ATOMS: atom_id res chain seq x y z
N MET A 1 -4.73 -20.44 -7.56
CA MET A 1 -3.67 -19.44 -7.33
C MET A 1 -4.25 -18.10 -7.71
N THR A 2 -4.74 -17.34 -6.73
CA THR A 2 -5.36 -16.03 -6.98
C THR A 2 -4.27 -14.98 -6.85
N VAL A 3 -3.87 -14.40 -7.99
CA VAL A 3 -3.02 -13.21 -8.03
C VAL A 3 -3.95 -12.00 -7.84
N SER A 4 -3.95 -11.42 -6.64
CA SER A 4 -4.64 -10.16 -6.37
C SER A 4 -3.87 -9.04 -7.06
N VAL A 5 -4.31 -8.69 -8.26
CA VAL A 5 -3.78 -7.57 -9.03
C VAL A 5 -4.26 -6.30 -8.37
N CYS A 6 -3.35 -5.50 -7.80
CA CYS A 6 -3.70 -4.23 -7.14
C CYS A 6 -4.01 -3.09 -8.13
N ASN A 7 -4.26 -3.43 -9.40
CA ASN A 7 -4.55 -2.49 -10.47
C ASN A 7 -5.81 -2.92 -11.22
N GLU A 8 -6.97 -2.80 -10.58
CA GLU A 8 -8.23 -2.67 -11.31
C GLU A 8 -8.82 -1.30 -11.00
N GLY A 9 -8.64 -0.37 -11.94
CA GLY A 9 -9.34 0.89 -11.96
C GLY A 9 -10.83 0.65 -12.15
N PHE A 10 -11.58 0.60 -11.05
CA PHE A 10 -13.04 0.57 -11.07
C PHE A 10 -13.59 1.95 -10.73
N ILE A 11 -13.89 2.75 -11.76
CA ILE A 11 -14.89 3.82 -11.68
C ILE A 11 -16.20 3.25 -12.20
N SER A 12 -17.07 2.87 -11.27
CA SER A 12 -18.48 2.63 -11.55
C SER A 12 -19.15 3.97 -11.81
N LEU A 13 -19.54 4.23 -13.06
CA LEU A 13 -20.50 5.28 -13.40
C LEU A 13 -21.58 4.67 -14.29
N LYS A 14 -22.74 4.43 -13.66
CA LYS A 14 -23.97 4.14 -14.38
C LYS A 14 -24.42 5.40 -15.14
N PHE A 15 -25.03 5.14 -16.30
CA PHE A 15 -25.74 6.03 -17.21
C PHE A 15 -24.88 6.92 -18.11
N GLY A 16 -25.09 6.72 -19.42
CA GLY A 16 -24.26 7.25 -20.48
C GLY A 16 -24.50 8.71 -20.79
N VAL A 17 -23.40 9.42 -21.06
CA VAL A 17 -23.18 10.32 -22.21
C VAL A 17 -21.66 10.35 -22.40
N ARG A 18 -21.19 10.13 -23.64
CA ARG A 18 -19.77 10.29 -23.99
C ARG A 18 -19.46 11.78 -24.12
N GLN A 19 -18.66 12.35 -23.22
CA GLN A 19 -18.03 13.65 -23.44
C GLN A 19 -16.51 13.50 -23.52
N ARG A 20 -15.94 13.98 -24.64
CA ARG A 20 -14.50 13.97 -24.91
C ARG A 20 -13.92 15.23 -24.30
N VAL A 21 -13.23 15.09 -23.16
CA VAL A 21 -12.53 16.22 -22.53
C VAL A 21 -11.07 16.20 -22.96
N SER A 22 -10.67 17.21 -23.73
CA SER A 22 -9.30 17.42 -24.18
C SER A 22 -8.47 18.01 -23.04
N LEU A 23 -7.62 17.22 -22.39
CA LEU A 23 -6.69 17.69 -21.36
C LEU A 23 -5.38 18.16 -22.01
N PRO A 24 -4.83 19.34 -21.66
CA PRO A 24 -3.58 19.82 -22.23
C PRO A 24 -2.40 19.00 -21.69
N LEU A 25 -1.64 18.39 -22.62
CA LEU A 25 -0.36 17.73 -22.32
C LEU A 25 0.66 18.77 -21.87
N ARG A 26 1.03 18.73 -20.59
CA ARG A 26 2.40 19.04 -20.12
C ARG A 26 2.60 18.50 -18.71
N LEU A 27 2.80 17.18 -18.60
CA LEU A 27 3.50 16.59 -17.47
C LEU A 27 4.87 16.14 -18.01
N HIS A 28 5.95 16.77 -17.54
CA HIS A 28 7.29 16.25 -17.77
C HIS A 28 7.40 14.94 -16.99
N ARG A 29 7.27 13.81 -17.68
CA ARG A 29 7.31 12.46 -17.11
C ARG A 29 8.76 11.99 -17.01
N SER A 30 9.30 11.94 -15.79
CA SER A 30 10.53 11.20 -15.50
C SER A 30 10.26 9.70 -15.56
N HIS A 31 11.12 8.95 -16.26
CA HIS A 31 10.99 7.53 -16.58
C HIS A 31 11.07 6.56 -15.37
N THR A 32 11.07 7.07 -14.13
CA THR A 32 11.05 6.29 -12.88
C THR A 32 9.69 6.33 -12.16
N ASP A 33 8.70 7.03 -12.72
CA ASP A 33 7.40 7.37 -12.11
C ASP A 33 6.25 6.41 -12.50
N LEU A 34 6.54 5.21 -13.00
CA LEU A 34 5.53 4.28 -13.51
C LEU A 34 5.29 3.03 -12.63
N THR A 35 5.95 2.91 -11.46
CA THR A 35 5.89 1.68 -10.64
C THR A 35 5.33 1.88 -9.24
N TYR A 36 5.07 3.10 -8.78
CA TYR A 36 4.47 3.34 -7.48
C TYR A 36 2.95 3.28 -7.58
N THR A 37 2.36 2.28 -6.93
CA THR A 37 0.92 2.14 -6.77
C THR A 37 0.51 2.83 -5.47
N PRO A 38 -0.48 3.74 -5.48
CA PRO A 38 -1.04 4.29 -4.26
C PRO A 38 -1.72 3.21 -3.40
N LEU A 39 -1.70 3.38 -2.09
CA LEU A 39 -2.40 2.48 -1.15
C LEU A 39 -3.88 2.33 -1.53
N PRO A 40 -4.34 1.13 -1.91
CA PRO A 40 -5.73 0.92 -2.30
C PRO A 40 -6.68 1.14 -1.13
N ARG A 41 -7.93 1.48 -1.43
CA ARG A 41 -9.00 1.65 -0.46
C ARG A 41 -10.28 0.95 -0.94
N PRO A 42 -11.04 0.28 -0.07
CA PRO A 42 -10.73 0.01 1.34
C PRO A 42 -9.59 -1.02 1.49
N CYS A 43 -8.88 -1.00 2.61
CA CYS A 43 -7.86 -2.00 2.94
C CYS A 43 -7.69 -2.17 4.46
N ILE A 44 -6.92 -3.17 4.90
CA ILE A 44 -6.84 -3.51 6.34
C ILE A 44 -6.37 -2.36 7.22
N VAL A 45 -5.55 -1.45 6.68
CA VAL A 45 -4.97 -0.35 7.48
C VAL A 45 -6.01 0.71 7.83
N ASP A 46 -7.21 0.63 7.25
CA ASP A 46 -8.34 1.50 7.58
C ASP A 46 -8.89 1.23 8.98
N ASP A 47 -8.71 -0.01 9.46
CA ASP A 47 -9.13 -0.45 10.80
C ASP A 47 -7.98 -0.40 11.83
N LEU A 48 -6.79 0.06 11.43
CA LEU A 48 -5.61 0.14 12.29
C LEU A 48 -5.36 1.56 12.82
N GLU A 49 -4.68 1.65 13.96
CA GLU A 49 -4.26 2.93 14.54
C GLU A 49 -3.24 3.61 13.62
N HIS A 50 -3.57 4.79 13.08
CA HIS A 50 -2.65 5.57 12.24
C HIS A 50 -1.61 6.29 13.10
N LEU A 51 -0.34 5.91 12.96
CA LEU A 51 0.79 6.49 13.71
C LEU A 51 1.43 7.70 13.03
N GLY A 52 0.93 8.10 11.85
CA GLY A 52 1.54 9.13 11.01
C GLY A 52 2.71 8.60 10.16
N ALA A 53 3.56 9.51 9.70
CA ALA A 53 4.71 9.18 8.87
C ALA A 53 6.03 9.44 9.60
N ARG A 54 6.96 8.48 9.53
CA ARG A 54 8.34 8.63 10.02
C ARG A 54 9.30 8.39 8.87
N ASN A 55 10.21 9.33 8.63
CA ASN A 55 11.11 9.32 7.47
C ASN A 55 10.37 9.16 6.14
N GLY A 56 9.22 9.83 5.98
CA GLY A 56 8.38 9.77 4.78
C GLY A 56 7.55 8.49 4.62
N VAL A 57 7.69 7.51 5.52
CA VAL A 57 6.94 6.25 5.47
C VAL A 57 5.77 6.28 6.44
N ARG A 58 4.55 6.16 5.92
CA ARG A 58 3.32 6.05 6.71
C ARG A 58 3.28 4.74 7.49
N ARG A 59 2.77 4.80 8.71
CA ARG A 59 2.75 3.67 9.64
C ARG A 59 1.40 3.51 10.30
N TRP A 60 1.05 2.26 10.55
CA TRP A 60 -0.14 1.86 11.29
C TRP A 60 0.18 0.82 12.33
N ARG A 61 -0.67 0.69 13.35
CA ARG A 61 -0.50 -0.26 14.44
C ARG A 61 -1.77 -1.04 14.73
N ASP A 62 -1.62 -2.34 14.98
CA ASP A 62 -2.70 -3.19 15.46
C ASP A 62 -2.77 -3.26 17.00
N GLY A 63 -3.81 -3.88 17.54
CA GLY A 63 -3.96 -4.07 18.99
C GLY A 63 -2.87 -4.94 19.63
N ALA A 64 -2.10 -5.70 18.84
CA ALA A 64 -0.96 -6.49 19.31
C ALA A 64 0.36 -5.69 19.30
N GLY A 65 0.34 -4.44 18.83
CA GLY A 65 1.52 -3.58 18.74
C GLY A 65 2.41 -3.86 17.52
N ARG A 66 1.93 -4.62 16.53
CA ARG A 66 2.62 -4.78 15.23
C ARG A 66 2.53 -3.48 14.46
N ILE A 67 3.56 -3.18 13.69
CA ILE A 67 3.69 -1.96 12.91
C ILE A 67 3.66 -2.34 11.42
N TYR A 68 2.80 -1.66 10.66
CA TYR A 68 2.60 -1.90 9.24
C TYR A 68 3.13 -0.69 8.46
N THR A 69 3.83 -0.95 7.36
CA THR A 69 4.24 0.08 6.39
C THR A 69 3.88 -0.36 4.98
N TYR A 70 3.42 0.58 4.15
CA TYR A 70 3.02 0.27 2.79
C TYR A 70 4.18 0.37 1.80
N ASP A 71 4.42 -0.71 1.05
CA ASP A 71 5.30 -0.75 -0.11
C ASP A 71 4.46 -0.60 -1.39
N GLY A 72 4.46 0.60 -1.95
CA GLY A 72 3.72 0.90 -3.19
C GLY A 72 4.34 0.29 -4.45
N GLN A 73 5.57 -0.20 -4.42
CA GLN A 73 6.17 -0.90 -5.57
C GLN A 73 5.60 -2.31 -5.73
N HIS A 74 5.21 -2.93 -4.61
CA HIS A 74 4.72 -4.31 -4.57
C HIS A 74 3.27 -4.43 -4.10
N CYS A 75 2.64 -3.31 -3.73
CA CYS A 75 1.28 -3.24 -3.20
C CYS A 75 1.05 -4.13 -1.98
N GLU A 76 2.01 -4.13 -1.06
CA GLU A 76 2.02 -5.02 0.09
C GLU A 76 2.36 -4.27 1.38
N LEU A 77 2.08 -4.90 2.51
CA LEU A 77 2.35 -4.34 3.84
C LEU A 77 3.54 -5.06 4.46
N GLU A 78 4.64 -4.35 4.61
CA GLU A 78 5.78 -4.80 5.40
C GLU A 78 5.40 -4.71 6.89
N VAL A 79 5.49 -5.83 7.61
CA VAL A 79 5.02 -5.96 8.99
C VAL A 79 6.20 -6.13 9.95
N PHE A 80 6.18 -5.36 11.02
CA PHE A 80 7.20 -5.35 12.06
C PHE A 80 6.57 -5.62 13.42
N ASN A 81 7.32 -6.20 14.35
CA ASN A 81 6.87 -6.28 15.74
C ASN A 81 7.01 -4.91 16.45
N SER A 82 6.54 -4.83 17.70
CA SER A 82 6.62 -3.61 18.53
C SER A 82 8.04 -3.10 18.78
N ARG A 83 9.07 -3.92 18.54
CA ARG A 83 10.50 -3.57 18.64
C ARG A 83 11.12 -3.22 17.28
N GLY A 84 10.30 -3.08 16.24
CA GLY A 84 10.72 -2.70 14.89
C GLY A 84 11.40 -3.82 14.10
N ARG A 85 11.34 -5.08 14.54
CA ARG A 85 11.92 -6.20 13.77
C ARG A 85 10.93 -6.69 12.73
N HIS A 86 11.39 -6.90 11.51
CA HIS A 86 10.56 -7.41 10.42
C HIS A 86 10.09 -8.84 10.72
N ILE A 87 8.79 -9.08 10.61
CA ILE A 87 8.15 -10.37 10.89
C ILE A 87 7.44 -10.97 9.67
N GLY A 88 7.44 -10.28 8.54
CA GLY A 88 6.93 -10.77 7.27
C GLY A 88 6.18 -9.68 6.50
N VAL A 89 5.62 -10.08 5.37
CA VAL A 89 4.85 -9.20 4.50
C VAL A 89 3.42 -9.71 4.41
N ALA A 90 2.45 -8.81 4.54
CA ALA A 90 1.03 -9.10 4.47
C ALA A 90 0.38 -8.54 3.19
N ASP A 91 -0.64 -9.25 2.70
CA ASP A 91 -1.53 -8.75 1.66
C ASP A 91 -2.29 -7.51 2.15
N VAL A 92 -2.41 -6.49 1.29
CA VAL A 92 -2.99 -5.20 1.66
C VAL A 92 -4.49 -5.27 1.94
N TYR A 93 -5.21 -6.19 1.28
CA TYR A 93 -6.67 -6.34 1.41
C TYR A 93 -7.06 -7.29 2.53
N THR A 94 -6.35 -8.41 2.68
CA THR A 94 -6.71 -9.45 3.66
C THR A 94 -5.92 -9.38 4.97
N GLY A 95 -4.69 -8.83 4.94
CA GLY A 95 -3.77 -8.84 6.07
C GLY A 95 -3.11 -10.19 6.34
N GLU A 96 -3.33 -11.18 5.48
CA GLU A 96 -2.67 -12.47 5.57
C GLU A 96 -1.20 -12.36 5.16
N PHE A 97 -0.32 -13.08 5.86
CA PHE A 97 1.10 -13.10 5.51
C PHE A 97 1.33 -13.85 4.18
N ILE A 98 1.90 -13.14 3.21
CA ILE A 98 2.23 -13.64 1.87
C ILE A 98 3.73 -13.90 1.68
N LYS A 99 4.59 -13.30 2.52
CA LYS A 99 6.05 -13.56 2.52
C LYS A 99 6.57 -13.72 3.95
N PRO A 100 7.61 -14.56 4.16
CA PRO A 100 8.18 -14.81 5.47
C PRO A 100 9.01 -13.62 5.98
N ALA A 101 9.34 -13.65 7.27
CA ALA A 101 10.25 -12.70 7.88
C ALA A 101 11.65 -12.73 7.24
N VAL A 102 12.19 -11.55 6.96
CA VAL A 102 13.58 -11.36 6.51
C VAL A 102 14.46 -11.00 7.71
N ARG A 103 15.38 -11.91 8.07
CA ARG A 103 16.27 -11.74 9.22
C ARG A 103 17.13 -10.48 9.08
N GLY A 104 17.21 -9.68 10.15
CA GLY A 104 18.03 -8.47 10.23
C GLY A 104 17.35 -7.19 9.74
N ARG A 105 16.23 -7.29 8.99
CA ARG A 105 15.46 -6.13 8.57
C ARG A 105 14.73 -5.50 9.76
N LYS A 106 14.90 -4.19 9.92
CA LYS A 106 14.35 -3.43 11.05
C LYS A 106 13.93 -2.02 10.66
N ILE A 107 12.99 -1.47 11.41
CA ILE A 107 12.64 -0.05 11.41
C ILE A 107 12.97 0.56 12.77
N ASP A 108 13.17 1.87 12.75
CA ASP A 108 13.25 2.69 13.95
C ASP A 108 11.85 2.85 14.55
N VAL A 109 11.65 2.58 15.85
CA VAL A 109 10.33 2.56 16.53
C VAL A 109 10.16 3.67 17.54
#